data_AF-A0A9E4QG45-F1
#
_entry.id   AF-A0A9E4QG45-F1
#
_cell.length_a   1.000
_cell.length_b   1.000
_cell.length_c   1.000
_cell.angle_alpha   90.00
_cell.angle_beta   90.00
_cell.angle_gamma   90.00
#
_symmetry.space_group_name_H-M   'P 1'
#
loop_
_entity.id
_entity.type
_entity.pdbx_description
1 polymer ?
#
loop_
_entity_poly.entity_id
_entity_poly.type
_entity_poly.pdbx_seq_one_letter_code
_entity_poly.pdbx_strand_id
1 'polypeptide(L)'
;MPDSAIDLKALIRDVPDFPQPGVLFRDITPLLHDTAAYRYVIDELAERVRAHAPDIIVGIESRGFLFGAPVAYKLGLPFVPVRKAGK
;
A
#
# COMPACT_ATOMS: atom_id res chain seq x y z
N MET A 1 6.15 -23.54 9.04
CA MET A 1 7.30 -23.45 8.10
C MET A 1 8.12 -22.26 8.54
N PRO A 2 9.45 -22.36 8.64
CA PRO A 2 10.24 -21.27 9.20
C PRO A 2 10.16 -20.05 8.27
N ASP A 3 10.02 -18.88 8.87
CA ASP A 3 9.92 -17.58 8.25
C ASP A 3 11.12 -17.30 7.33
N SER A 4 10.97 -17.55 6.04
CA SER A 4 11.66 -16.72 5.05
C SER A 4 10.93 -15.39 5.05
N ALA A 5 11.26 -14.51 6.00
CA ALA A 5 10.70 -13.17 6.09
C ALA A 5 10.84 -12.50 4.72
N ILE A 6 9.72 -12.16 4.09
CA ILE A 6 9.74 -11.45 2.81
C ILE A 6 10.46 -10.12 3.04
N ASP A 7 11.60 -9.91 2.38
CA ASP A 7 12.31 -8.64 2.46
C ASP A 7 11.59 -7.60 1.59
N LEU A 8 10.60 -6.94 2.19
CA LEU A 8 9.84 -5.89 1.52
C LEU A 8 10.72 -4.72 1.11
N LYS A 9 11.83 -4.43 1.81
CA LYS A 9 12.70 -3.31 1.46
C LYS A 9 13.44 -3.57 0.16
N ALA A 10 13.85 -4.82 -0.09
CA ALA A 10 14.48 -5.21 -1.35
C ALA A 10 13.56 -5.03 -2.57
N LEU A 11 12.24 -4.95 -2.35
CA LEU A 11 11.23 -4.73 -3.40
C LEU A 11 10.88 -3.25 -3.62
N ILE A 12 11.49 -2.33 -2.86
CA ILE A 12 11.35 -0.88 -3.07
C ILE A 12 12.61 -0.36 -3.75
N ARG A 13 12.43 0.27 -4.90
CA ARG A 13 13.54 0.86 -5.65
C ARG A 13 13.60 2.36 -5.44
N ASP A 14 14.81 2.87 -5.35
CA ASP A 14 15.08 4.30 -5.24
C ASP A 14 15.37 4.86 -6.62
N VAL A 15 14.53 5.79 -7.06
CA VAL A 15 14.67 6.49 -8.33
C VAL A 15 14.95 7.96 -8.01
N PRO A 16 16.23 8.40 -8.06
CA PRO A 16 16.58 9.78 -7.79
C PRO A 16 16.05 10.69 -8.92
N ASP A 17 15.81 11.95 -8.57
CA ASP A 17 15.42 13.05 -9.46
C ASP A 17 14.15 12.80 -10.29
N PHE A 18 13.19 12.03 -9.73
CA PHE A 18 11.92 11.74 -10.37
C PHE A 18 10.73 12.14 -9.48
N PRO A 19 9.67 12.77 -10.03
CA PRO A 19 9.51 13.23 -11.42
C PRO A 19 10.29 14.52 -11.74
N GLN A 20 10.98 15.10 -10.75
CA GLN A 20 11.72 16.36 -10.87
C GLN A 20 13.01 16.29 -10.05
N PRO A 21 14.04 17.10 -10.39
CA PRO A 21 15.30 17.15 -9.63
C PRO A 21 15.09 17.41 -8.14
N GLY A 22 15.85 16.73 -7.30
CA GLY A 22 15.80 16.81 -5.83
C GLY A 22 14.74 15.92 -5.18
N VAL A 23 13.95 15.16 -5.95
CA VAL A 23 12.95 14.22 -5.43
C VAL A 23 13.49 12.79 -5.49
N LEU A 24 13.54 12.10 -4.35
CA LEU A 24 13.79 10.65 -4.31
C LEU A 24 12.45 9.90 -4.39
N PHE A 25 12.15 9.34 -5.56
CA PHE A 25 10.96 8.54 -5.75
C PHE A 25 11.18 7.10 -5.28
N ARG A 26 10.30 6.63 -4.38
CA ARG A 26 10.23 5.23 -3.96
C ARG A 26 9.30 4.48 -4.90
N ASP A 27 9.88 3.72 -5.83
CA ASP A 27 9.15 2.87 -6.75
C ASP A 27 8.73 1.57 -6.04
N ILE A 28 7.42 1.44 -5.85
CA ILE A 28 6.77 0.30 -5.20
C ILE A 28 6.32 -0.77 -6.22
N THR A 29 6.48 -0.54 -7.52
CA THR A 29 5.98 -1.46 -8.55
C THR A 29 6.54 -2.88 -8.44
N PRO A 30 7.80 -3.13 -8.04
CA PRO A 30 8.28 -4.50 -7.85
C PRO A 30 7.53 -5.23 -6.73
N LEU A 31 7.21 -4.53 -5.63
CA LEU A 31 6.39 -5.06 -4.55
C LEU A 31 4.98 -5.41 -5.03
N LEU A 32 4.37 -4.55 -5.85
CA LEU A 32 3.03 -4.79 -6.39
C LEU A 32 2.98 -5.97 -7.39
N HIS A 33 4.07 -6.20 -8.13
CA HIS A 33 4.19 -7.34 -9.05
C HIS A 33 4.45 -8.66 -8.33
N ASP A 34 5.12 -8.63 -7.17
CA ASP A 34 5.31 -9.82 -6.35
C ASP A 34 4.01 -10.18 -5.61
N THR A 35 3.34 -11.23 -6.09
CA THR A 35 2.04 -11.67 -5.54
C THR A 35 2.13 -12.09 -4.08
N ALA A 36 3.24 -12.70 -3.66
CA ALA A 36 3.40 -13.16 -2.28
C ALA A 36 3.63 -11.97 -1.35
N ALA A 37 4.50 -11.05 -1.73
CA ALA A 37 4.80 -9.84 -0.98
C ALA A 37 3.58 -8.92 -0.87
N TYR A 38 2.86 -8.70 -1.98
CA TYR A 38 1.69 -7.84 -1.97
C TYR A 38 0.58 -8.39 -1.09
N ARG A 39 0.27 -9.70 -1.21
CA ARG A 39 -0.69 -10.37 -0.31
C ARG A 39 -0.27 -10.24 1.16
N TYR A 40 1.00 -10.52 1.46
CA TYR A 40 1.53 -10.38 2.81
C TYR A 40 1.33 -8.96 3.37
N VAL A 41 1.61 -7.93 2.57
CA VAL A 41 1.41 -6.53 2.98
C VAL A 41 -0.05 -6.22 3.25
N ILE A 42 -0.98 -6.64 2.38
CA ILE A 42 -2.42 -6.41 2.60
C ILE A 42 -2.90 -7.13 3.85
N ASP A 43 -2.44 -8.36 4.09
CA ASP A 43 -2.82 -9.15 5.26
C ASP A 43 -2.33 -8.49 6.56
N GLU A 44 -1.06 -8.09 6.61
CA GLU A 44 -0.45 -7.38 7.74
C GLU A 44 -1.13 -6.02 8.00
N LEU A 45 -1.39 -5.24 6.96
CA LEU A 45 -2.06 -3.95 7.10
C LEU A 45 -3.49 -4.13 7.63
N ALA A 46 -4.25 -5.08 7.09
CA ALA A 46 -5.60 -5.35 7.56
C ALA A 46 -5.63 -5.80 9.02
N GLU A 47 -4.70 -6.66 9.44
CA GLU A 47 -4.60 -7.09 10.84
C GLU A 47 -4.33 -5.91 11.78
N ARG A 48 -3.34 -5.08 11.44
CA ARG A 48 -3.00 -3.88 12.24
C ARG A 48 -4.14 -2.89 12.29
N VAL A 49 -4.84 -2.68 11.16
CA VAL A 49 -5.97 -1.76 11.07
C VAL A 49 -7.18 -2.29 11.84
N ARG A 50 -7.46 -3.60 11.80
CA ARG A 50 -8.56 -4.24 12.53
C ARG A 50 -8.51 -3.97 14.03
N ALA A 51 -7.31 -3.92 14.62
CA ALA A 51 -7.12 -3.61 16.04
C ALA A 51 -7.67 -2.23 16.47
N HIS A 52 -7.92 -1.33 15.51
CA HIS A 52 -8.45 0.01 15.74
C HIS A 52 -9.96 0.11 15.51
N ALA A 53 -10.63 -0.99 15.14
CA ALA A 53 -12.07 -1.08 14.86
C ALA A 53 -12.63 0.08 14.00
N PRO A 54 -12.06 0.36 12.80
CA PRO A 54 -12.55 1.44 11.97
C PRO A 54 -13.90 1.11 11.32
N ASP A 55 -14.72 2.12 11.10
CA ASP A 55 -15.96 2.00 10.32
C ASP A 55 -15.74 2.17 8.81
N ILE A 56 -14.64 2.79 8.40
CA ILE A 56 -14.37 3.18 7.01
C ILE A 56 -12.87 3.25 6.73
N ILE A 57 -12.48 2.91 5.50
CA ILE A 57 -11.10 3.08 5.01
C ILE A 57 -11.05 4.19 3.98
N VAL A 58 -10.18 5.16 4.20
CA VAL A 58 -9.97 6.29 3.28
C VAL A 58 -8.64 6.11 2.56
N GLY A 59 -8.67 6.04 1.23
CA GLY A 59 -7.47 6.03 0.40
C GLY A 59 -7.11 7.45 -0.02
N ILE A 60 -5.85 7.86 0.15
CA ILE A 60 -5.36 9.17 -0.29
C ILE A 60 -4.67 9.02 -1.64
N GLU A 61 -5.25 9.61 -2.67
CA GLU A 61 -4.76 9.59 -4.05
C GLU A 61 -4.58 8.18 -4.66
N SER A 62 -4.23 8.13 -5.94
CA SER A 62 -4.13 6.87 -6.69
C SER A 62 -3.24 5.80 -6.04
N ARG A 63 -2.09 6.19 -5.47
CA ARG A 63 -1.18 5.25 -4.79
C ARG A 63 -1.74 4.73 -3.47
N GLY A 64 -2.50 5.55 -2.73
CA GLY A 64 -3.17 5.10 -1.52
C GLY A 64 -4.28 4.10 -1.82
N PHE A 65 -4.93 4.21 -2.99
CA PHE A 65 -6.00 3.29 -3.39
C PHE A 65 -5.49 1.86 -3.57
N LEU A 66 -4.25 1.70 -4.05
CA LEU A 66 -3.64 0.40 -4.26
C LEU A 66 -3.65 -0.44 -2.99
N PHE A 67 -3.40 0.15 -1.82
CA PHE A 67 -3.42 -0.58 -0.55
C PHE A 67 -4.74 -0.45 0.21
N GLY A 68 -5.35 0.74 0.18
CA GLY A 68 -6.56 1.04 0.94
C GLY A 68 -7.77 0.24 0.47
N ALA A 69 -7.96 0.09 -0.85
CA ALA A 69 -9.13 -0.63 -1.37
C ALA A 69 -9.09 -2.14 -1.04
N PRO A 70 -7.96 -2.86 -1.22
CA PRO A 70 -7.87 -4.27 -0.78
C PRO A 70 -7.99 -4.46 0.73
N VAL A 71 -7.44 -3.54 1.54
CA VAL A 71 -7.63 -3.58 3.00
C VAL A 71 -9.10 -3.42 3.37
N ALA A 72 -9.79 -2.44 2.78
CA ALA A 72 -11.23 -2.24 2.99
C ALA A 72 -12.04 -3.49 2.61
N TYR A 73 -11.75 -4.06 1.44
CA TYR A 73 -12.34 -5.30 0.96
C TYR A 73 -12.14 -6.45 1.95
N LYS A 74 -10.90 -6.65 2.43
CA LYS A 74 -10.55 -7.71 3.38
C LYS A 74 -11.22 -7.53 4.75
N LEU A 75 -11.44 -6.29 5.18
CA LEU A 75 -12.12 -5.97 6.44
C LEU A 75 -13.65 -5.92 6.32
N GLY A 76 -14.21 -5.98 5.11
CA GLY A 76 -15.65 -5.84 4.90
C GLY A 76 -16.16 -4.42 5.18
N LEU A 77 -15.32 -3.41 4.99
CA LEU A 77 -15.63 -2.02 5.28
C LEU A 77 -15.79 -1.18 4.00
N PRO A 78 -16.55 -0.08 4.04
CA PRO A 78 -16.60 0.88 2.94
C PRO A 78 -15.21 1.48 2.65
N PHE A 79 -14.94 1.72 1.36
CA PHE A 79 -13.76 2.43 0.89
C PHE A 79 -14.13 3.80 0.32
N VAL A 80 -13.45 4.85 0.76
CA VAL A 80 -13.63 6.22 0.23
C VAL A 80 -12.33 6.71 -0.43
N PRO A 81 -12.35 6.96 -1.74
CA PRO A 81 -11.22 7.61 -2.41
C PRO A 81 -11.23 9.12 -2.15
N VAL A 82 -10.10 9.68 -1.70
CA VAL A 82 -9.89 11.13 -1.59
C VAL A 82 -8.79 11.55 -2.57
N ARG A 83 -9.06 12.60 -3.35
CA ARG A 83 -8.15 13.18 -4.35
C ARG A 83 -8.09 14.70 -4.16
N LYS A 84 -6.98 15.31 -4.55
CA LYS A 84 -6.85 16.78 -4.60
C LYS A 84 -7.92 17.38 -5.51
N ALA A 85 -8.41 18.56 -5.13
CA ALA A 85 -9.37 19.31 -5.92
C ALA A 85 -8.86 19.54 -7.36
N GLY A 86 -9.73 19.31 -8.35
CA GLY A 86 -9.39 19.45 -9.76
C GLY A 86 -8.75 18.21 -10.41
N LYS A 87 -8.78 17.05 -9.74
CA LYS A 87 -8.37 15.75 -10.30
C LYS A 87 -9.49 14.71 -10.29
#